data_AF-A0A8W8LR83-F1
#
_entry.id   AF-A0A8W8LR83-F1
#
_cell.length_a   1.000
_cell.length_b   1.000
_cell.length_c   1.000
_cell.angle_alpha   90.00
_cell.angle_beta   90.00
_cell.angle_gamma   90.00
#
_symmetry.space_group_name_H-M   'P 1'
#
loop_
_entity.id
_entity.type
_entity.pdbx_description
1 polymer ?
#
loop_
_entity_poly.entity_id
_entity_poly.type
_entity_poly.pdbx_seq_one_letter_code
_entity_poly.pdbx_strand_id
1 'polypeptide(L)'
;GVSIQVFEGERAMTKDNNKLGTFELNGIPPAPRGVPQIEVEFNIDANGIMNVSAMDKSTGKSNKITITNDKGRLSKADIDRMVNEAEKFKEEDEKQRQKITSRNQLESYIFSVKQATENAGEKLQPGDKETISKTCSEALSWLDSNSLADQEEFEFKLKEVQKICSPIMAKLHQSASGGQNTSASNGQGPTVEEMD
;
A
#
# COMPACT_ATOMS: atom_id res chain seq x y z
N GLY A 1 15.27 -3.62 -4.78
CA GLY A 1 14.53 -3.49 -6.05
C GLY A 1 13.06 -3.66 -5.79
N VAL A 2 12.23 -3.54 -6.82
CA VAL A 2 10.79 -3.83 -6.77
C VAL A 2 10.51 -5.02 -7.67
N SER A 3 9.80 -6.04 -7.18
CA SER A 3 9.37 -7.18 -7.98
C SER A 3 7.99 -6.89 -8.57
N ILE A 4 7.88 -6.96 -9.90
CA ILE A 4 6.62 -6.77 -10.63
C ILE A 4 6.14 -8.13 -11.09
N GLN A 5 4.95 -8.51 -10.64
CA GLN A 5 4.32 -9.78 -10.99
C GLN A 5 3.06 -9.50 -11.79
N VAL A 6 2.92 -10.17 -12.93
CA VAL A 6 1.80 -9.99 -13.85
C VAL A 6 0.89 -11.21 -13.77
N PHE A 7 -0.40 -10.97 -13.54
CA PHE A 7 -1.43 -11.99 -13.44
C PHE A 7 -2.58 -11.69 -14.40
N GLU A 8 -3.34 -12.72 -14.75
CA GLU A 8 -4.58 -12.62 -15.52
C GLU A 8 -5.68 -13.44 -14.85
N GLY A 9 -6.84 -12.82 -14.67
CA GLY A 9 -8.04 -13.42 -14.12
C GLY A 9 -8.95 -12.38 -13.46
N GLU A 10 -10.12 -12.82 -13.03
CA GLU A 10 -11.20 -11.97 -12.51
C GLU A 10 -11.34 -12.05 -10.97
N ARG A 11 -10.52 -12.86 -10.30
CA ARG A 11 -10.55 -13.03 -8.83
C ARG A 11 -9.79 -11.91 -8.13
N ALA A 12 -10.19 -11.56 -6.91
CA ALA A 12 -9.57 -10.47 -6.15
C ALA A 12 -8.11 -10.79 -5.72
N MET A 13 -7.79 -12.06 -5.51
CA MET A 13 -6.53 -12.50 -4.95
C MET A 13 -5.60 -13.09 -6.02
N THR A 14 -4.32 -12.69 -5.99
CA THR A 14 -3.33 -13.14 -6.98
C THR A 14 -3.12 -14.65 -7.01
N LYS A 15 -3.30 -15.35 -5.88
CA LYS A 15 -3.20 -16.82 -5.79
C LYS A 15 -4.29 -17.55 -6.57
N ASP A 16 -5.42 -16.88 -6.82
CA ASP A 16 -6.60 -17.42 -7.50
C ASP A 16 -6.65 -16.99 -8.99
N ASN A 17 -5.60 -16.32 -9.47
CA ASN A 17 -5.43 -15.87 -10.85
C ASN A 17 -4.22 -16.54 -11.52
N ASN A 18 -4.17 -16.50 -12.85
CA ASN A 18 -3.09 -17.11 -13.63
C ASN A 18 -1.87 -16.19 -13.66
N LYS A 19 -0.72 -16.66 -13.17
CA LYS A 19 0.54 -15.91 -13.26
C LYS A 19 1.09 -15.96 -14.68
N LEU A 20 1.24 -14.78 -15.30
CA LEU A 20 1.79 -14.65 -16.65
C LEU A 20 3.31 -14.47 -16.66
N GLY A 21 3.85 -13.83 -15.63
CA GLY A 21 5.28 -13.57 -15.56
C GLY A 21 5.69 -12.72 -14.36
N THR A 22 6.99 -12.54 -14.22
CA THR A 22 7.59 -11.71 -13.17
C THR A 22 8.89 -11.11 -13.69
N PHE A 23 9.17 -9.88 -13.28
CA PHE A 23 10.46 -9.24 -13.52
C PHE A 23 10.81 -8.30 -12.37
N GLU A 24 12.09 -7.93 -12.25
CA GLU A 24 12.57 -7.08 -11.17
C GLU A 24 13.06 -5.74 -11.69
N LEU A 25 12.59 -4.65 -11.07
CA LEU A 25 13.13 -3.32 -11.25
C LEU A 25 14.24 -3.09 -10.21
N ASN A 26 15.48 -3.16 -10.67
CA ASN A 26 16.68 -3.03 -9.85
C ASN A 26 17.25 -1.61 -9.86
N GLY A 27 18.11 -1.32 -8.89
CA GLY A 27 18.84 -0.04 -8.84
C GLY A 27 18.03 1.17 -8.37
N ILE A 28 16.90 0.94 -7.68
CA ILE A 28 16.14 1.96 -6.97
C ILE A 28 16.94 2.36 -5.71
N PRO A 29 17.28 3.65 -5.52
CA PRO A 29 18.02 4.10 -4.35
C PRO A 29 17.19 3.89 -3.08
N PRO A 30 17.82 3.60 -1.92
CA PRO A 30 17.11 3.55 -0.65
C PRO A 30 16.39 4.87 -0.39
N ALA A 31 15.08 4.81 -0.17
CA ALA A 31 14.25 5.96 0.12
C ALA A 31 13.15 5.58 1.13
N PRO A 32 12.59 6.55 1.87
CA PRO A 32 11.46 6.29 2.75
C PRO A 32 10.27 5.69 2.01
N ARG A 33 9.44 4.91 2.74
CA ARG A 33 8.23 4.29 2.17
C ARG A 33 7.32 5.37 1.58
N GLY A 34 6.81 5.13 0.37
CA GLY A 34 5.92 6.06 -0.34
C GLY A 34 6.62 7.16 -1.14
N VAL A 35 7.95 7.28 -1.03
CA VAL A 35 8.73 8.25 -1.83
C VAL A 35 9.05 7.73 -3.23
N PRO A 36 9.50 6.47 -3.43
CA PRO A 36 9.71 5.94 -4.78
C PRO A 36 8.43 5.97 -5.61
N GLN A 37 8.50 6.58 -6.79
CA GLN A 37 7.40 6.63 -7.74
C GLN A 37 7.68 5.66 -8.89
N ILE A 38 7.02 4.51 -8.85
CA ILE A 38 7.13 3.49 -9.90
C ILE A 38 5.94 3.63 -10.83
N GLU A 39 6.21 3.94 -12.10
CA GLU A 39 5.22 3.92 -13.16
C GLU A 39 5.22 2.54 -13.82
N VAL A 40 4.05 1.92 -13.94
CA VAL A 40 3.87 0.65 -14.63
C VAL A 40 2.95 0.87 -15.82
N GLU A 41 3.43 0.53 -17.00
CA GLU A 41 2.69 0.66 -18.26
C GLU A 41 2.40 -0.74 -18.83
N PHE A 42 1.15 -0.96 -19.22
CA PHE A 42 0.69 -2.16 -19.90
C PHE A 42 0.33 -1.79 -21.34
N ASN A 43 1.12 -2.27 -22.30
CA ASN A 43 0.89 -2.04 -23.71
C ASN A 43 0.51 -3.36 -24.40
N ILE A 44 -0.66 -3.40 -25.03
CA ILE A 44 -1.15 -4.56 -25.78
C ILE A 44 -1.15 -4.20 -27.26
N ASP A 45 -0.46 -4.99 -28.07
CA ASP A 45 -0.42 -4.78 -29.52
C ASP A 45 -1.58 -5.49 -30.24
N ALA A 46 -1.72 -5.23 -31.55
CA ALA A 46 -2.76 -5.82 -32.38
C ALA A 46 -2.65 -7.36 -32.52
N ASN A 47 -1.50 -7.95 -32.17
CA ASN A 47 -1.29 -9.40 -32.16
C ASN A 47 -1.65 -10.03 -30.80
N GLY A 48 -2.01 -9.22 -29.81
CA GLY A 48 -2.25 -9.65 -28.44
C GLY A 48 -0.98 -9.90 -27.63
N ILE A 49 0.18 -9.43 -28.10
CA ILE A 49 1.42 -9.45 -27.31
C ILE A 49 1.38 -8.29 -26.33
N MET A 50 1.50 -8.59 -25.05
CA MET A 50 1.49 -7.61 -23.97
C MET A 50 2.92 -7.30 -23.53
N ASN A 51 3.31 -6.04 -23.62
CA ASN A 51 4.54 -5.52 -23.04
C ASN A 51 4.21 -4.82 -21.74
N VAL A 52 4.77 -5.31 -20.63
CA VAL A 52 4.63 -4.68 -19.32
C VAL A 52 5.97 -4.08 -18.94
N SER A 53 6.03 -2.76 -18.81
CA SER A 53 7.22 -2.03 -18.38
C SER A 53 6.99 -1.35 -17.04
N ALA A 54 8.03 -1.32 -16.21
CA ALA A 54 8.06 -0.53 -14.99
C ALA A 54 9.26 0.43 -15.02
N MET A 55 9.04 1.68 -14.63
CA MET A 55 10.05 2.74 -14.56
C MET A 55 10.01 3.44 -13.20
N ASP A 56 11.17 3.63 -12.60
CA ASP A 56 11.34 4.54 -11.47
C ASP A 56 11.47 5.97 -12.00
N LYS A 57 10.48 6.84 -11.71
CA LYS A 57 10.46 8.23 -12.21
C LYS A 57 11.63 9.08 -11.73
N SER A 58 12.24 8.73 -10.60
CA SER A 58 13.34 9.52 -10.02
C SER A 58 14.67 9.26 -10.73
N THR A 59 14.92 8.00 -11.11
CA THR A 59 16.18 7.58 -11.74
C THR A 59 16.08 7.35 -13.25
N GLY A 60 14.87 7.24 -13.79
CA GLY A 60 14.61 6.84 -15.18
C GLY A 60 14.95 5.38 -15.48
N LYS A 61 15.40 4.60 -14.48
CA LYS A 61 15.67 3.18 -14.67
C LYS A 61 14.36 2.46 -14.95
N SER A 62 14.39 1.60 -15.97
CA SER A 62 13.24 0.81 -16.36
C SER A 62 13.63 -0.64 -16.60
N ASN A 63 12.66 -1.52 -16.44
CA ASN A 63 12.75 -2.90 -16.88
C ASN A 63 11.39 -3.31 -17.45
N LYS A 64 11.36 -4.37 -18.28
CA LYS A 64 10.12 -4.84 -18.90
C LYS A 64 10.11 -6.34 -19.09
N ILE A 65 8.90 -6.87 -19.26
CA ILE A 65 8.64 -8.23 -19.71
C ILE A 65 7.71 -8.16 -20.92
N THR A 66 7.93 -9.07 -21.87
CA THR A 66 7.02 -9.31 -22.99
C THR A 66 6.30 -10.62 -22.73
N ILE A 67 4.98 -10.57 -22.71
CA ILE A 67 4.08 -11.71 -22.53
C ILE A 67 3.41 -11.94 -23.87
N THR A 68 3.76 -13.05 -24.51
CA THR A 68 3.14 -13.47 -25.77
C THR A 68 1.85 -14.20 -25.45
N ASN A 69 0.74 -13.75 -26.04
CA ASN A 69 -0.50 -14.50 -26.00
C ASN A 69 -0.45 -15.60 -27.05
N ASP A 70 -0.01 -16.79 -26.66
CA ASP A 70 -0.10 -17.95 -27.53
C ASP A 70 -1.59 -18.21 -27.81
N LYS A 71 -2.01 -18.11 -29.08
CA LYS A 71 -3.40 -18.37 -29.47
C LYS A 71 -3.84 -19.73 -28.92
N GLY A 72 -4.84 -19.72 -28.05
CA GLY A 72 -5.35 -20.94 -27.39
C GLY A 72 -4.84 -21.17 -25.96
N ARG A 73 -4.11 -20.22 -25.35
CA ARG A 73 -3.70 -20.31 -23.94
C ARG A 73 -4.87 -20.51 -22.97
N LEU A 74 -6.03 -19.95 -23.30
CA LEU A 74 -7.30 -20.21 -22.62
C LEU A 74 -8.35 -20.58 -23.67
N SER A 75 -9.05 -21.69 -23.44
CA SER A 75 -10.22 -22.01 -24.26
C SER A 75 -11.41 -21.15 -23.85
N LYS A 76 -12.43 -21.03 -24.71
CA LYS A 76 -13.68 -20.34 -24.34
C LYS A 76 -14.32 -20.95 -23.09
N ALA A 77 -14.27 -22.27 -22.95
CA ALA A 77 -14.77 -22.97 -21.77
C ALA A 77 -13.97 -22.61 -20.50
N ASP A 78 -12.66 -22.41 -20.61
CA ASP A 78 -11.84 -21.96 -19.48
C ASP A 78 -12.20 -20.52 -19.08
N ILE A 79 -12.37 -19.62 -20.04
CA ILE A 79 -12.79 -18.23 -19.79
C ILE A 79 -14.16 -18.22 -19.10
N ASP A 80 -15.13 -18.94 -19.65
CA ASP A 80 -16.47 -19.02 -19.07
C ASP A 80 -16.43 -19.62 -17.65
N ARG A 81 -15.60 -20.64 -17.41
CA ARG A 81 -15.39 -21.19 -16.06
C ARG A 81 -14.81 -20.14 -15.12
N MET A 82 -13.77 -19.41 -15.52
CA MET A 82 -13.11 -18.40 -14.69
C MET A 82 -14.08 -17.27 -14.29
N VAL A 83 -14.89 -16.79 -15.23
CA VAL A 83 -15.91 -15.76 -14.96
C VAL A 83 -16.98 -16.28 -13.98
N ASN A 84 -17.46 -17.50 -14.18
CA ASN A 84 -18.43 -18.12 -13.29
C ASN A 84 -17.87 -18.36 -11.88
N GLU A 85 -16.61 -18.79 -11.78
CA GLU A 85 -15.92 -18.94 -10.50
C GLU A 85 -15.77 -17.59 -9.80
N ALA A 86 -15.41 -16.52 -10.52
CA ALA A 86 -15.31 -15.19 -9.95
C ALA A 86 -16.64 -14.71 -9.35
N GLU A 87 -17.77 -14.86 -10.06
CA GLU A 87 -19.07 -14.48 -9.50
C GLU A 87 -19.48 -15.37 -8.31
N LYS A 88 -19.20 -16.68 -8.39
CA LYS A 88 -19.48 -17.62 -7.30
C LYS A 88 -18.74 -17.28 -6.01
N PHE A 89 -17.49 -16.82 -6.12
CA PHE A 89 -16.62 -16.56 -4.96
C PHE A 89 -16.55 -15.08 -4.57
N LYS A 90 -17.32 -14.21 -5.22
CA LYS A 90 -17.31 -12.76 -5.01
C LYS A 90 -17.47 -12.33 -3.56
N GLU A 91 -18.38 -12.94 -2.80
CA GLU A 91 -18.58 -12.62 -1.38
C GLU A 91 -17.39 -13.02 -0.52
N GLU A 92 -16.77 -14.17 -0.82
CA GLU A 92 -15.57 -14.63 -0.12
C GLU A 92 -14.38 -13.71 -0.45
N ASP A 93 -14.21 -13.38 -1.73
CA ASP A 93 -13.20 -12.44 -2.20
C ASP A 93 -13.32 -11.07 -1.54
N GLU A 94 -14.53 -10.55 -1.40
CA GLU A 94 -14.77 -9.28 -0.75
C GLU A 94 -14.36 -9.32 0.72
N LYS A 95 -14.68 -10.40 1.45
CA LYS A 95 -14.25 -10.58 2.84
C LYS A 95 -12.72 -10.64 2.95
N GLN A 96 -12.07 -11.40 2.07
CA GLN A 96 -10.61 -11.48 2.05
C GLN A 96 -9.97 -10.12 1.72
N ARG A 97 -10.54 -9.37 0.77
CA ARG A 97 -10.09 -8.04 0.38
C ARG A 97 -10.21 -7.04 1.53
N GLN A 98 -11.33 -7.07 2.25
CA GLN A 98 -11.56 -6.21 3.43
C GLN A 98 -10.57 -6.53 4.54
N LYS A 99 -10.38 -7.82 4.87
CA LYS A 99 -9.37 -8.28 5.84
C LYS A 99 -7.96 -7.78 5.51
N ILE A 100 -7.52 -7.95 4.25
CA ILE A 100 -6.20 -7.48 3.79
C ILE A 100 -6.11 -5.96 3.85
N THR A 101 -7.18 -5.26 3.51
CA THR A 101 -7.25 -3.80 3.57
C THR A 101 -7.08 -3.31 5.01
N SER A 102 -7.80 -3.88 5.98
CA SER A 102 -7.67 -3.51 7.39
C SER A 102 -6.28 -3.83 7.94
N ARG A 103 -5.68 -4.98 7.57
CA ARG A 103 -4.28 -5.29 7.89
C ARG A 103 -3.32 -4.23 7.33
N ASN A 104 -3.47 -3.88 6.06
CA ASN A 104 -2.61 -2.91 5.37
C ASN A 104 -2.78 -1.49 5.93
N GLN A 105 -3.97 -1.13 6.40
CA GLN A 105 -4.24 0.14 7.10
C GLN A 105 -3.48 0.19 8.43
N LEU A 106 -3.55 -0.87 9.24
CA LEU A 106 -2.78 -0.97 10.48
C LEU A 106 -1.27 -0.84 10.23
N GLU A 107 -0.75 -1.64 9.31
CA GLU A 107 0.67 -1.62 8.94
C GLU A 107 1.10 -0.23 8.44
N SER A 108 0.32 0.38 7.55
CA SER A 108 0.63 1.70 6.99
C SER A 108 0.59 2.79 8.07
N TYR A 109 -0.36 2.74 9.00
CA TYR A 109 -0.41 3.67 10.13
C TYR A 109 0.83 3.53 11.02
N ILE A 110 1.22 2.31 11.38
CA ILE A 110 2.41 2.06 12.22
C ILE A 110 3.65 2.67 11.56
N PHE A 111 3.88 2.41 10.27
CA PHE A 111 5.04 2.96 9.57
C PHE A 111 4.98 4.49 9.43
N SER A 112 3.80 5.06 9.19
CA SER A 112 3.62 6.52 9.13
C SER A 112 4.01 7.19 10.44
N VAL A 113 3.54 6.65 11.57
CA VAL A 113 3.86 7.16 12.91
C VAL A 113 5.35 7.02 13.23
N LYS A 114 5.96 5.86 12.92
CA LYS A 114 7.42 5.67 13.10
C LYS A 114 8.22 6.70 12.31
N GLN A 115 7.90 6.88 11.03
CA GLN A 115 8.60 7.84 10.17
C GLN A 115 8.45 9.27 10.68
N ALA A 116 7.24 9.67 11.09
CA ALA A 116 6.99 11.01 11.60
C ALA A 116 7.72 11.26 12.93
N THR A 117 7.85 10.25 13.78
CA THR A 117 8.60 10.31 15.04
C THR A 117 10.11 10.42 14.80
N GLU A 118 10.64 9.69 13.82
CA GLU A 118 12.04 9.83 13.38
C GLU A 118 12.31 11.24 12.83
N ASN A 119 11.42 11.76 11.99
CA ASN A 119 11.53 13.09 11.41
C ASN A 119 11.36 14.22 12.43
N ALA A 120 10.65 13.96 13.54
CA ALA A 120 10.47 14.95 14.60
C ALA A 120 11.79 15.33 15.27
N GLY A 121 12.82 14.47 15.22
CA GLY A 121 14.10 14.74 15.89
C GLY A 121 13.87 15.10 17.36
N GLU A 122 14.50 16.16 17.86
CA GLU A 122 14.37 16.61 19.26
C GLU A 122 13.04 17.31 19.62
N LYS A 123 12.12 17.50 18.65
CA LYS A 123 10.83 18.19 18.89
C LYS A 123 9.86 17.37 19.75
N LEU A 124 10.08 16.06 19.86
CA LEU A 124 9.32 15.17 20.75
C LEU A 124 10.13 14.84 22.00
N GLN A 125 9.44 14.83 23.14
CA GLN A 125 10.05 14.44 24.40
C GLN A 125 10.54 12.97 24.34
N PRO A 126 11.65 12.62 25.01
CA PRO A 126 12.17 11.25 24.99
C PRO A 126 11.14 10.19 25.40
N GLY A 127 10.32 10.46 26.43
CA GLY A 127 9.29 9.53 26.87
C GLY A 127 8.15 9.32 25.85
N ASP A 128 7.78 10.36 25.11
CA ASP A 128 6.79 10.28 24.03
C ASP A 128 7.33 9.42 22.86
N LYS A 129 8.62 9.59 22.51
CA LYS A 129 9.28 8.75 21.48
C LYS A 129 9.37 7.29 21.89
N GLU A 130 9.75 7.03 23.14
CA GLU A 130 9.84 5.67 23.67
C GLU A 130 8.47 4.98 23.64
N THR A 131 7.42 5.69 24.06
CA THR A 131 6.04 5.20 24.02
C THR A 131 5.63 4.82 22.61
N ILE A 132 5.82 5.72 21.62
CA ILE A 132 5.51 5.42 20.22
C ILE A 132 6.31 4.21 19.71
N SER A 133 7.63 4.21 19.91
CA SER A 133 8.52 3.15 19.42
C SER A 133 8.11 1.79 19.96
N LYS A 134 7.79 1.72 21.26
CA LYS A 134 7.31 0.50 21.91
C LYS A 134 5.96 0.06 21.33
N THR A 135 4.96 0.94 21.29
CA THR A 135 3.63 0.60 20.76
C THR A 135 3.69 0.14 19.31
N CYS A 136 4.47 0.82 18.46
CA CYS A 136 4.66 0.42 17.06
C CYS A 136 5.36 -0.93 16.93
N SER A 137 6.37 -1.21 17.76
CA SER A 137 7.09 -2.49 17.72
C SER A 137 6.23 -3.65 18.20
N GLU A 138 5.45 -3.45 19.26
CA GLU A 138 4.46 -4.43 19.75
C GLU A 138 3.36 -4.70 18.71
N ALA A 139 2.87 -3.66 18.04
CA ALA A 139 1.87 -3.81 16.99
C ALA A 139 2.40 -4.54 15.75
N LEU A 140 3.66 -4.30 15.35
CA LEU A 140 4.31 -5.07 14.27
C LEU A 140 4.48 -6.54 14.66
N SER A 141 4.97 -6.81 15.87
CA SER A 141 5.08 -8.19 16.38
C SER A 141 3.72 -8.90 16.43
N TRP A 142 2.67 -8.17 16.81
CA TRP A 142 1.31 -8.68 16.78
C TRP A 142 0.84 -8.97 15.35
N LEU A 143 1.10 -8.09 14.38
CA LEU A 143 0.79 -8.33 12.96
C LEU A 143 1.46 -9.59 12.41
N ASP A 144 2.73 -9.81 12.77
CA ASP A 144 3.50 -10.98 12.33
C ASP A 144 2.97 -12.28 12.96
N SER A 145 2.58 -12.22 14.24
CA SER A 145 2.06 -13.37 14.99
C SER A 145 0.60 -13.70 14.66
N ASN A 146 -0.15 -12.74 14.14
CA ASN A 146 -1.59 -12.83 13.89
C ASN A 146 -1.92 -12.61 12.40
N SER A 147 -1.13 -13.20 11.51
CA SER A 147 -1.34 -13.11 10.06
C SER A 147 -2.70 -13.61 9.58
N LEU A 148 -3.37 -14.46 10.39
CA LEU A 148 -4.70 -15.00 10.12
C LEU A 148 -5.83 -14.31 10.90
N ALA A 149 -5.56 -13.25 11.66
CA ALA A 149 -6.58 -12.49 12.38
C ALA A 149 -7.67 -11.96 11.45
N ASP A 150 -8.89 -11.81 11.95
CA ASP A 150 -10.01 -11.31 11.16
C ASP A 150 -10.02 -9.78 11.08
N GLN A 151 -10.90 -9.25 10.22
CA GLN A 151 -10.96 -7.83 9.90
C GLN A 151 -11.13 -6.98 11.18
N GLU A 152 -12.05 -7.38 12.05
CA GLU A 152 -12.38 -6.67 13.28
C GLU A 152 -11.20 -6.64 14.25
N GLU A 153 -10.37 -7.68 14.26
CA GLU A 153 -9.17 -7.73 15.11
C GLU A 153 -8.11 -6.75 14.62
N PHE A 154 -7.89 -6.65 13.29
CA PHE A 154 -6.99 -5.64 12.73
C PHE A 154 -7.49 -4.21 13.01
N GLU A 155 -8.79 -3.97 12.86
CA GLU A 155 -9.41 -2.66 13.14
C GLU A 155 -9.34 -2.30 14.62
N PHE A 156 -9.60 -3.27 15.51
CA PHE A 156 -9.45 -3.07 16.95
C PHE A 156 -8.00 -2.73 17.30
N LYS A 157 -7.04 -3.48 16.74
CA LYS A 157 -5.62 -3.22 16.99
C LYS A 157 -5.19 -1.85 16.48
N LEU A 158 -5.70 -1.42 15.31
CA LEU A 158 -5.51 -0.08 14.81
C LEU A 158 -6.02 0.98 15.78
N LYS A 159 -7.23 0.82 16.34
CA LYS A 159 -7.77 1.75 17.34
C LYS A 159 -6.91 1.80 18.61
N GLU A 160 -6.38 0.66 19.06
CA GLU A 160 -5.46 0.64 20.21
C GLU A 160 -4.19 1.46 19.95
N VAL A 161 -3.55 1.24 18.80
CA VAL A 161 -2.33 1.97 18.41
C VAL A 161 -2.65 3.46 18.22
N GLN A 162 -3.77 3.80 17.60
CA GLN A 162 -4.22 5.19 17.43
C GLN A 162 -4.46 5.88 18.77
N LYS A 163 -5.14 5.22 19.73
CA LYS A 163 -5.42 5.79 21.05
C LYS A 163 -4.15 6.27 21.77
N ILE A 164 -3.04 5.56 21.58
CA ILE A 164 -1.74 5.91 22.20
C ILE A 164 -0.98 6.93 21.34
N CYS A 165 -0.87 6.68 20.04
CA CYS A 165 -0.01 7.49 19.17
C CYS A 165 -0.66 8.83 18.76
N SER A 166 -1.97 8.89 18.53
CA SER A 166 -2.65 10.09 18.00
C SER A 166 -2.48 11.33 18.89
N PRO A 167 -2.61 11.26 20.23
CA PRO A 167 -2.37 12.42 21.09
C PRO A 167 -0.93 12.96 21.02
N ILE A 168 0.05 12.06 20.90
CA ILE A 168 1.47 12.43 20.79
C ILE A 168 1.75 13.07 19.41
N MET A 169 1.19 12.48 18.35
CA MET A 169 1.26 13.01 16.99
C MET A 169 0.59 14.38 16.86
N ALA A 170 -0.53 14.60 17.56
CA ALA A 170 -1.19 15.91 17.60
C ALA A 170 -0.30 16.99 18.23
N LYS A 171 0.41 16.68 19.33
CA LYS A 171 1.39 17.60 19.94
C LYS A 171 2.51 17.96 18.98
N LEU A 172 3.00 16.99 18.19
CA LEU A 172 4.03 17.22 17.18
C LEU A 172 3.56 18.21 16.10
N HIS A 173 2.34 18.05 15.59
CA HIS A 173 1.76 18.97 14.59
C HIS A 173 1.51 20.38 15.14
N GLN A 174 1.06 20.51 16.39
CA GLN A 174 0.91 21.81 17.06
C GLN A 174 2.27 22.50 17.28
N SER A 175 3.30 21.72 17.61
CA SER A 175 4.66 22.26 17.77
C SER A 175 5.31 22.67 16.44
N ALA A 176 4.89 22.07 15.32
CA ALA A 176 5.35 22.45 13.98
C ALA A 176 4.67 23.73 13.45
N SER A 177 3.44 24.02 13.87
CA SER A 177 2.67 25.21 13.46
C SER A 177 2.97 26.45 14.33
N GLY A 178 3.61 26.31 15.48
CA GLY A 178 4.06 27.42 16.33
C GLY A 178 5.41 28.05 15.95
N GLY A 179 6.05 27.61 14.85
CA GLY A 179 7.44 27.97 14.51
C GLY A 179 7.65 28.77 13.22
N GLN A 180 6.60 29.25 12.55
CA GLN A 180 6.75 29.98 11.28
C GLN A 180 5.99 31.31 11.30
N ASN A 181 6.59 32.28 12.01
CA ASN A 181 6.37 33.69 11.73
C ASN A 181 7.56 34.16 10.87
N THR A 182 7.40 34.17 9.55
CA THR A 182 7.90 35.20 8.63
C THR A 182 7.50 34.87 7.19
N SER A 183 6.78 35.83 6.60
CA SER A 183 6.60 36.11 5.16
C SER A 183 5.46 35.40 4.41
N ALA A 184 4.47 36.23 4.12
CA ALA A 184 3.27 36.03 3.33
C ALA A 184 3.49 35.51 1.91
N SER A 185 2.54 34.68 1.42
CA SER A 185 1.90 34.85 0.10
C SER A 185 0.87 33.73 -0.15
N ASN A 186 -0.41 34.12 -0.14
CA ASN A 186 -1.54 33.66 -0.98
C ASN A 186 -1.56 32.22 -1.55
N GLY A 187 -2.64 31.47 -1.23
CA GLY A 187 -2.99 30.25 -1.97
C GLY A 187 -4.07 29.37 -1.32
N GLN A 188 -5.25 29.95 -1.07
CA GLN A 188 -6.59 29.35 -1.02
C GLN A 188 -6.69 27.80 -0.98
N GLY A 189 -7.02 27.24 0.20
CA GLY A 189 -7.38 25.83 0.36
C GLY A 189 -8.88 25.58 0.13
N PRO A 190 -9.30 24.38 -0.31
CA PRO A 190 -10.71 24.03 -0.42
C PRO A 190 -11.29 23.60 0.93
N THR A 191 -12.50 24.08 1.22
CA THR A 191 -13.37 23.72 2.34
C THR A 191 -13.93 22.30 2.19
N VAL A 192 -13.94 21.55 3.29
CA VAL A 192 -14.65 20.27 3.42
C VAL A 192 -16.03 20.55 4.01
N GLU A 193 -17.09 20.33 3.24
CA GLU A 193 -18.46 20.24 3.75
C GLU A 193 -18.66 18.85 4.39
N GLU A 194 -19.01 18.85 5.67
CA GLU A 194 -19.62 17.70 6.34
C GLU A 194 -21.06 17.55 5.81
N MET A 195 -21.42 16.36 5.33
CA MET A 195 -22.82 15.96 5.12
C MET A 195 -23.18 14.90 6.17
N ASP A 196 -24.27 15.18 6.89
CA ASP A 196 -25.05 14.24 7.69
C ASP A 196 -25.62 13.08 6.85
#